data_AF-A0AAV8ZT61-F1
#
_entry.id   AF-A0AAV8ZT61-F1
#
_cell.length_a   1.000
_cell.length_b   1.000
_cell.length_c   1.000
_cell.angle_alpha   90.00
_cell.angle_beta   90.00
_cell.angle_gamma   90.00
#
_symmetry.space_group_name_H-M   'P 1'
#
loop_
_entity.id
_entity.type
_entity.pdbx_description
1 polymer ?
#
loop_
_entity_poly.entity_id
_entity_poly.type
_entity_poly.pdbx_seq_one_letter_code
_entity_poly.pdbx_strand_id
1 'polypeptide(L)'
;MSLCTECFKKGNHARHDFNMFLSQAGGACDCGDTSVMKETGFCDRHGPNKAASKGKAPTDLMCVAEAMMPRIILRLIQHLRENSKTGSPDAYKGAIQDADAFITMLLDFNNMGGLMRRVMTSALTNPQKYRVLNEVPENLDTEYAQYQYESKRIYEEALKSLPNPKPIEDYKECPSLQENLVHKTFLEELVFLDNPDYKEALTRAFVLHYSRISMMLERSTDPDTLSNRVVHVSVQLFSNESLALRMTEQLNLLHVMVVSLKYMMSKILIKNTLHGMNVNQRELNQHIEFEPNTYYAAFSAELEASAYPMWALVSHLTDATTASLTRRVLSSCLSEMKDWLEAINFTSPTVNDSLQVSFHLPLHRYLAVFLCQAVAKQGISLNEVLPSADSFLNLLMMHPLRV
;
A
#
# COMPACT_ATOMS: atom_id res chain seq x y z
N MET A 1 12.87 -8.27 -9.14
CA MET A 1 13.54 -7.45 -10.17
C MET A 1 12.87 -7.72 -11.50
N SER A 2 12.35 -6.67 -12.13
CA SER A 2 11.69 -6.71 -13.44
C SER A 2 12.29 -5.64 -14.35
N LEU A 3 12.58 -6.00 -15.61
CA LEU A 3 13.12 -5.09 -16.61
C LEU A 3 12.17 -4.99 -17.79
N CYS A 4 11.99 -3.78 -18.33
CA CYS A 4 11.30 -3.64 -19.60
C CYS A 4 12.14 -4.26 -20.72
N THR A 5 11.48 -4.69 -21.80
CA THR A 5 12.11 -5.35 -22.95
C THR A 5 13.31 -4.57 -23.49
N GLU A 6 13.23 -3.24 -23.52
CA GLU A 6 14.30 -2.40 -24.04
C GLU A 6 15.53 -2.38 -23.13
N CYS A 7 15.34 -2.28 -21.81
CA CYS A 7 16.46 -2.31 -20.86
C CYS A 7 17.10 -3.69 -20.80
N PHE A 8 16.31 -4.76 -20.83
CA PHE A 8 16.84 -6.12 -20.87
C PHE A 8 17.69 -6.36 -22.12
N LYS A 9 17.23 -5.94 -23.31
CA LYS A 9 18.01 -6.10 -24.56
C LYS A 9 19.29 -5.26 -24.60
N LYS A 10 19.30 -4.10 -23.95
CA LYS A 10 20.44 -3.16 -23.93
C LYS A 10 21.37 -3.34 -22.72
N GLY A 11 20.99 -4.18 -21.75
CA GLY A 11 21.80 -4.56 -20.61
C GLY A 11 22.60 -5.84 -20.87
N ASN A 12 23.54 -6.16 -19.97
CA ASN A 12 24.29 -7.40 -20.04
C ASN A 12 23.62 -8.51 -19.22
N HIS A 13 22.79 -9.32 -19.88
CA HIS A 13 22.09 -10.46 -19.26
C HIS A 13 22.32 -11.79 -19.99
N ALA A 14 23.25 -11.83 -20.95
CA ALA A 14 23.60 -13.06 -21.63
C ALA A 14 24.22 -14.04 -20.62
N ARG A 15 23.56 -15.19 -20.40
CA ARG A 15 23.93 -16.27 -19.43
C ARG A 15 23.46 -16.08 -17.99
N HIS A 16 22.57 -15.14 -17.72
CA HIS A 16 21.82 -15.15 -16.45
C HIS A 16 20.50 -15.91 -16.62
N ASP A 17 20.01 -16.49 -15.53
CA ASP A 17 18.66 -17.05 -15.51
C ASP A 17 17.64 -15.90 -15.52
N PHE A 18 16.68 -15.98 -16.43
CA PHE A 18 15.59 -15.02 -16.52
C PHE A 18 14.29 -15.72 -16.92
N ASN A 19 13.18 -15.10 -16.56
CA ASN A 19 11.86 -15.49 -17.04
C ASN A 19 11.25 -14.33 -17.83
N MET A 20 10.67 -14.62 -18.99
CA MET A 20 9.96 -13.65 -19.80
C MET A 20 8.46 -13.88 -19.64
N PHE A 21 7.75 -12.84 -19.20
CA PHE A 21 6.31 -12.87 -19.07
C PHE A 21 5.69 -11.60 -19.66
N LEU A 22 4.43 -11.70 -20.07
CA LEU A 22 3.65 -10.53 -20.47
C LEU A 22 3.00 -9.95 -19.21
N SER A 23 3.33 -8.72 -18.84
CA SER A 23 2.73 -8.07 -17.66
C SER A 23 1.26 -7.73 -17.95
N GLN A 24 0.31 -8.37 -17.25
CA GLN A 24 -1.13 -8.11 -17.43
C GLN A 24 -1.63 -6.88 -16.66
N ALA A 25 -0.99 -6.57 -15.54
CA ALA A 25 -1.04 -5.27 -14.89
C ALA A 25 0.31 -4.58 -15.13
N GLY A 26 0.36 -3.26 -15.31
CA GLY A 26 1.62 -2.54 -15.52
C GLY A 26 2.68 -2.77 -14.42
N GLY A 27 3.86 -2.21 -14.60
CA GLY A 27 4.96 -2.25 -13.61
C GLY A 27 6.13 -1.39 -14.06
N ALA A 28 7.05 -1.03 -13.15
CA ALA A 28 8.24 -0.28 -13.52
C ALA A 28 9.46 -1.16 -13.79
N CYS A 29 10.33 -0.61 -14.62
CA CYS A 29 11.63 -1.16 -14.94
C CYS A 29 12.63 -0.80 -13.83
N ASP A 30 13.29 -1.80 -13.26
CA ASP A 30 14.31 -1.63 -12.22
C ASP A 30 15.68 -1.18 -12.76
N CYS A 31 15.82 -0.97 -14.07
CA CYS A 31 17.09 -0.61 -14.68
C CYS A 31 17.62 0.74 -14.17
N GLY A 32 18.82 0.73 -13.59
CA GLY A 32 19.47 1.91 -13.02
C GLY A 32 19.29 2.07 -11.51
N ASP A 33 18.46 1.23 -10.86
CA ASP A 33 18.30 1.22 -9.40
C ASP A 33 19.33 0.27 -8.77
N THR A 34 20.39 0.84 -8.18
CA THR A 34 21.50 0.08 -7.58
C THR A 34 21.09 -0.69 -6.34
N SER A 35 19.93 -0.38 -5.73
CA SER A 35 19.43 -1.15 -4.59
C SER A 35 18.72 -2.45 -5.00
N VAL A 36 18.34 -2.59 -6.27
CA VAL A 36 17.55 -3.74 -6.76
C VAL A 36 18.37 -4.64 -7.68
N MET A 37 19.34 -4.07 -8.41
CA MET A 37 20.20 -4.85 -9.30
C MET A 37 21.61 -4.27 -9.39
N LYS A 38 22.58 -5.14 -9.72
CA LYS A 38 23.99 -4.75 -9.89
C LYS A 38 24.15 -3.86 -11.11
N GLU A 39 25.04 -2.87 -11.01
CA GLU A 39 25.34 -1.92 -12.09
C GLU A 39 25.77 -2.59 -13.40
N THR A 40 26.42 -3.75 -13.31
CA THR A 40 26.84 -4.55 -14.46
C THR A 40 25.68 -5.03 -15.34
N GLY A 41 24.45 -5.05 -14.80
CA GLY A 41 23.24 -5.38 -15.53
C GLY A 41 22.49 -4.18 -16.09
N PHE A 42 22.92 -2.95 -15.81
CA PHE A 42 22.23 -1.78 -16.34
C PHE A 42 22.41 -1.65 -17.85
N CYS A 43 21.41 -1.07 -18.52
CA CYS A 43 21.56 -0.64 -19.91
C CYS A 43 22.41 0.64 -20.00
N ASP A 44 22.90 0.91 -21.19
CA ASP A 44 23.67 2.11 -21.54
C ASP A 44 22.99 3.46 -21.19
N ARG A 45 21.66 3.49 -21.02
CA ARG A 45 20.89 4.71 -20.71
C ARG A 45 20.55 4.92 -19.24
N HIS A 46 20.79 3.95 -18.36
CA HIS A 46 20.42 4.02 -16.95
C HIS A 46 21.60 3.61 -16.05
N GLY A 47 21.77 4.25 -14.90
CA GLY A 47 22.87 4.00 -13.97
C GLY A 47 23.79 5.21 -13.74
N PRO A 48 24.76 5.09 -12.82
CA PRO A 48 25.60 6.20 -12.37
C PRO A 48 26.56 6.74 -13.44
N ASN A 49 26.96 5.91 -14.41
CA ASN A 49 27.82 6.31 -15.55
C ASN A 49 27.06 6.98 -16.69
N LYS A 50 25.77 7.32 -16.51
CA LYS A 50 25.02 8.08 -17.50
C LYS A 50 25.73 9.42 -17.72
N ALA A 51 26.24 9.63 -18.92
CA ALA A 51 26.90 10.88 -19.30
C ALA A 51 26.04 12.05 -18.82
N ALA A 52 26.57 12.80 -17.84
CA ALA A 52 25.90 13.95 -17.25
C ALA A 52 25.35 14.84 -18.37
N SER A 53 24.08 15.24 -18.26
CA SER A 53 23.34 15.88 -19.35
C SER A 53 24.14 17.02 -19.97
N LYS A 54 24.25 17.01 -21.30
CA LYS A 54 24.72 18.15 -22.10
C LYS A 54 23.82 19.37 -21.80
N GLY A 55 24.34 20.34 -21.05
CA GLY A 55 23.74 21.67 -20.83
C GLY A 55 22.48 21.74 -19.93
N LYS A 56 22.25 22.89 -19.28
CA LYS A 56 20.97 23.24 -18.66
C LYS A 56 20.01 23.69 -19.77
N ALA A 57 18.75 23.24 -19.73
CA ALA A 57 17.73 23.76 -20.64
C ALA A 57 17.49 25.26 -20.38
N PRO A 58 17.22 26.06 -21.43
CA PRO A 58 16.84 27.46 -21.27
C PRO A 58 15.59 27.61 -20.38
N THR A 59 15.64 28.51 -19.40
CA THR A 59 14.60 28.68 -18.38
C THR A 59 13.28 29.20 -18.95
N ASP A 60 13.35 30.01 -20.00
CA ASP A 60 12.23 30.54 -20.78
C ASP A 60 11.46 29.42 -21.51
N LEU A 61 12.13 28.35 -21.93
CA LEU A 61 11.46 27.18 -22.50
C LEU A 61 10.80 26.30 -21.42
N MET A 62 11.39 26.23 -20.23
CA MET A 62 10.87 25.40 -19.13
C MET A 62 9.67 26.04 -18.42
N CYS A 63 9.57 27.38 -18.40
CA CYS A 63 8.58 28.09 -17.59
C CYS A 63 7.13 27.75 -17.96
N VAL A 64 6.85 27.52 -19.25
CA VAL A 64 5.52 27.14 -19.73
C VAL A 64 5.14 25.75 -19.20
N ALA A 65 6.04 24.77 -19.32
CA ALA A 65 5.82 23.42 -18.82
C ALA A 65 5.63 23.42 -17.29
N GLU A 66 6.45 24.18 -16.56
CA GLU A 66 6.37 24.30 -15.09
C GLU A 66 5.07 24.96 -14.60
N ALA A 67 4.53 25.91 -15.37
CA ALA A 67 3.27 26.59 -15.05
C ALA A 67 2.03 25.76 -15.43
N MET A 68 2.09 25.03 -16.54
CA MET A 68 0.97 24.24 -17.05
C MET A 68 0.80 22.91 -16.31
N MET A 69 1.89 22.19 -16.03
CA MET A 69 1.82 20.82 -15.52
C MET A 69 0.96 20.64 -14.24
N PRO A 70 1.07 21.48 -13.20
CA PRO A 70 0.24 21.35 -12.00
C PRO A 70 -1.26 21.48 -12.29
N ARG A 71 -1.65 22.32 -13.26
CA ARG A 71 -3.05 22.54 -13.64
C ARG A 71 -3.59 21.39 -14.46
N ILE A 72 -2.76 20.82 -15.34
CA ILE A 72 -3.09 19.60 -16.10
C ILE A 72 -3.34 18.45 -15.12
N ILE A 73 -2.46 18.24 -14.15
CA ILE A 73 -2.63 17.21 -13.11
C ILE A 73 -3.90 17.46 -12.28
N LEU A 74 -4.14 18.71 -11.85
CA LEU A 74 -5.36 19.05 -11.12
C LEU A 74 -6.61 18.73 -11.94
N ARG A 75 -6.63 19.03 -13.24
CA ARG A 75 -7.81 18.77 -14.08
C ARG A 75 -8.13 17.27 -14.15
N LEU A 76 -7.12 16.40 -14.25
CA LEU A 76 -7.31 14.95 -14.15
C LEU A 76 -7.89 14.56 -12.80
N ILE A 77 -7.35 15.10 -11.71
CA ILE A 77 -7.85 14.83 -10.35
C ILE A 77 -9.32 15.27 -10.21
N GLN A 78 -9.68 16.44 -10.71
CA GLN A 78 -11.06 16.93 -10.66
C GLN A 78 -12.01 16.02 -11.44
N HIS A 79 -11.59 15.53 -12.61
CA HIS A 79 -12.33 14.51 -13.37
C HIS A 79 -12.51 13.22 -12.57
N LEU A 80 -11.47 12.73 -11.92
CA LEU A 80 -11.55 11.52 -11.09
C LEU A 80 -12.46 11.72 -9.88
N ARG A 81 -12.46 12.90 -9.24
CA ARG A 81 -13.38 13.24 -8.14
C ARG A 81 -14.83 13.17 -8.59
N GLU A 82 -15.19 13.82 -9.69
CA GLU A 82 -16.56 13.83 -10.23
C GLU A 82 -17.09 12.42 -10.48
N ASN A 83 -16.21 11.51 -10.89
CA ASN A 83 -16.54 10.13 -11.21
C ASN A 83 -16.29 9.15 -10.06
N SER A 84 -15.90 9.60 -8.86
CA SER A 84 -15.57 8.70 -7.74
C SER A 84 -16.80 8.17 -6.99
N LYS A 85 -17.98 8.77 -7.20
CA LYS A 85 -19.22 8.42 -6.48
C LYS A 85 -20.09 7.41 -7.21
N THR A 86 -19.79 7.09 -8.47
CA THR A 86 -20.61 6.21 -9.27
C THR A 86 -20.43 4.76 -8.80
N GLY A 87 -21.36 4.25 -7.98
CA GLY A 87 -21.30 2.90 -7.39
C GLY A 87 -21.38 1.73 -8.37
N SER A 88 -21.18 1.94 -9.67
CA SER A 88 -21.10 0.90 -10.69
C SER A 88 -19.67 0.77 -11.22
N PRO A 89 -19.07 -0.43 -11.23
CA PRO A 89 -17.74 -0.66 -11.80
C PRO A 89 -17.64 -0.23 -13.28
N ASP A 90 -18.74 -0.26 -14.03
CA ASP A 90 -18.76 0.20 -15.44
C ASP A 90 -18.61 1.73 -15.55
N ALA A 91 -19.09 2.47 -14.57
CA ALA A 91 -18.96 3.93 -14.56
C ALA A 91 -17.52 4.36 -14.28
N TYR A 92 -16.78 3.65 -13.41
CA TYR A 92 -15.34 3.90 -13.22
C TYR A 92 -14.55 3.61 -14.50
N LYS A 93 -14.88 2.51 -15.20
CA LYS A 93 -14.25 2.19 -16.49
C LYS A 93 -14.53 3.26 -17.53
N GLY A 94 -15.78 3.73 -17.63
CA GLY A 94 -16.15 4.83 -18.53
C GLY A 94 -15.37 6.11 -18.23
N ALA A 95 -15.29 6.51 -16.96
CA ALA A 95 -14.54 7.69 -16.55
C ALA A 95 -13.04 7.62 -16.89
N ILE A 96 -12.42 6.44 -16.76
CA ILE A 96 -11.02 6.23 -17.15
C ILE A 96 -10.87 6.24 -18.69
N GLN A 97 -11.81 5.66 -19.42
CA GLN A 97 -11.83 5.71 -20.89
C GLN A 97 -11.96 7.15 -21.40
N ASP A 98 -12.82 7.96 -20.78
CA ASP A 98 -12.97 9.38 -21.10
C ASP A 98 -11.69 10.18 -20.83
N ALA A 99 -10.90 9.74 -19.83
CA ALA A 99 -9.62 10.33 -19.50
C ALA A 99 -8.43 9.72 -20.27
N ASP A 100 -8.63 8.70 -21.12
CA ASP A 100 -7.54 7.91 -21.71
C ASP A 100 -6.58 8.76 -22.56
N ALA A 101 -7.11 9.64 -23.40
CA ALA A 101 -6.30 10.57 -24.18
C ALA A 101 -5.51 11.54 -23.27
N PHE A 102 -6.09 11.93 -22.14
CA PHE A 102 -5.44 12.81 -21.16
C PHE A 102 -4.33 12.10 -20.39
N ILE A 103 -4.56 10.85 -20.00
CA ILE A 103 -3.58 9.99 -19.34
C ILE A 103 -2.42 9.68 -20.31
N THR A 104 -2.74 9.36 -21.57
CA THR A 104 -1.75 9.14 -22.64
C THR A 104 -0.87 10.37 -22.83
N MET A 105 -1.45 11.58 -22.86
CA MET A 105 -0.67 12.82 -22.93
C MET A 105 0.31 12.97 -21.75
N LEU A 106 -0.11 12.65 -20.51
CA LEU A 106 0.78 12.67 -19.35
C LEU A 106 1.91 11.63 -19.46
N LEU A 107 1.59 10.44 -19.99
CA LEU A 107 2.59 9.40 -20.26
C LEU A 107 3.60 9.85 -21.33
N ASP A 108 3.13 10.53 -22.38
CA ASP A 108 4.00 11.09 -23.42
C ASP A 108 4.94 12.15 -22.85
N PHE A 109 4.43 13.05 -21.99
CA PHE A 109 5.27 14.00 -21.26
C PHE A 109 6.31 13.28 -20.39
N ASN A 110 5.93 12.21 -19.70
CA ASN A 110 6.88 11.40 -18.93
C ASN A 110 7.96 10.75 -19.82
N ASN A 111 7.59 10.37 -21.04
CA ASN A 111 8.47 9.75 -22.03
C ASN A 111 9.38 10.75 -22.77
N MET A 112 9.12 12.07 -22.68
CA MET A 112 10.00 13.11 -23.24
C MET A 112 11.39 13.18 -22.57
N GLY A 113 11.60 12.51 -21.44
CA GLY A 113 12.89 12.36 -20.79
C GLY A 113 13.06 13.24 -19.55
N GLY A 114 14.29 13.28 -19.03
CA GLY A 114 14.56 13.71 -17.64
C GLY A 114 14.15 15.15 -17.30
N LEU A 115 14.14 16.08 -18.26
CA LEU A 115 13.65 17.44 -18.02
C LEU A 115 12.16 17.46 -17.70
N MET A 116 11.37 16.78 -18.53
CA MET A 116 9.92 16.76 -18.38
C MET A 116 9.50 15.94 -17.16
N ARG A 117 10.19 14.83 -16.88
CA ARG A 117 10.00 14.07 -15.64
C ARG A 117 10.26 14.89 -14.39
N ARG A 118 11.28 15.77 -14.39
CA ARG A 118 11.49 16.72 -13.28
C ARG A 118 10.35 17.72 -13.11
N VAL A 119 9.81 18.24 -14.21
CA VAL A 119 8.64 19.14 -14.19
C VAL A 119 7.42 18.42 -13.61
N MET A 120 7.13 17.20 -14.08
CA MET A 120 6.03 16.38 -13.57
C MET A 120 6.21 16.02 -12.10
N THR A 121 7.42 15.60 -11.70
CA THR A 121 7.78 15.32 -10.31
C THR A 121 7.54 16.53 -9.43
N SER A 122 8.07 17.69 -9.82
CA SER A 122 7.87 18.95 -9.10
C SER A 122 6.40 19.34 -9.00
N ALA A 123 5.59 19.08 -10.02
CA ALA A 123 4.17 19.34 -9.96
C ALA A 123 3.47 18.39 -8.97
N LEU A 124 3.74 17.07 -9.08
CA LEU A 124 3.10 16.03 -8.28
C LEU A 124 3.43 16.11 -6.78
N THR A 125 4.66 16.49 -6.42
CA THR A 125 5.16 16.39 -5.04
C THR A 125 5.25 17.73 -4.29
N ASN A 126 4.88 18.86 -4.91
CA ASN A 126 5.02 20.19 -4.29
C ASN A 126 3.79 20.58 -3.46
N PRO A 127 3.92 20.74 -2.13
CA PRO A 127 2.76 21.03 -1.28
C PRO A 127 2.17 22.43 -1.46
N GLN A 128 3.00 23.41 -1.83
CA GLN A 128 2.54 24.78 -2.06
C GLN A 128 1.69 24.87 -3.32
N LYS A 129 2.11 24.19 -4.40
CA LYS A 129 1.33 24.10 -5.64
C LYS A 129 0.00 23.40 -5.39
N TYR A 130 0.01 22.28 -4.66
CA TYR A 130 -1.22 21.56 -4.29
C TYR A 130 -2.18 22.45 -3.50
N ARG A 131 -1.68 23.13 -2.46
CA ARG A 131 -2.48 24.02 -1.61
C ARG A 131 -3.12 25.15 -2.42
N VAL A 132 -2.31 25.95 -3.11
CA VAL A 132 -2.77 27.14 -3.85
C VAL A 132 -3.79 26.76 -4.93
N LEU A 133 -3.58 25.62 -5.61
CA LEU A 133 -4.50 25.18 -6.66
C LEU A 133 -5.77 24.49 -6.14
N ASN A 134 -5.82 24.12 -4.86
CA ASN A 134 -7.02 23.57 -4.21
C ASN A 134 -7.73 24.60 -3.31
N GLU A 135 -7.28 25.85 -3.26
CA GLU A 135 -7.97 26.92 -2.55
C GLU A 135 -9.28 27.27 -3.27
N VAL A 136 -10.38 27.28 -2.51
CA VAL A 136 -11.70 27.62 -3.03
C VAL A 136 -11.87 29.15 -3.03
N PRO A 137 -12.31 29.76 -4.13
CA PRO A 137 -12.57 31.20 -4.17
C PRO A 137 -13.62 31.63 -3.13
N GLU A 138 -13.40 32.75 -2.46
CA GLU A 138 -14.38 33.32 -1.50
C GLU A 138 -15.71 33.71 -2.17
N ASN A 139 -15.64 34.11 -3.45
CA ASN A 139 -16.80 34.49 -4.24
C ASN A 139 -17.14 33.38 -5.26
N LEU A 140 -18.38 32.88 -5.21
CA LEU A 140 -18.94 31.83 -6.07
C LEU A 140 -19.78 32.36 -7.24
N ASP A 141 -19.60 33.63 -7.63
CA ASP A 141 -20.37 34.26 -8.72
C ASP A 141 -20.04 33.70 -10.12
N THR A 142 -18.90 33.04 -10.29
CA THR A 142 -18.48 32.47 -11.58
C THR A 142 -18.70 30.97 -11.63
N GLU A 143 -19.04 30.45 -12.82
CA GLU A 143 -19.16 28.99 -13.07
C GLU A 143 -17.88 28.24 -12.66
N TYR A 144 -16.70 28.83 -12.92
CA TYR A 144 -15.42 28.26 -12.51
C TYR A 144 -15.24 28.18 -10.99
N ALA A 145 -15.71 29.19 -10.23
CA ALA A 145 -15.65 29.16 -8.78
C ALA A 145 -16.62 28.12 -8.19
N GLN A 146 -17.83 28.02 -8.74
CA GLN A 146 -18.82 27.01 -8.35
C GLN A 146 -18.30 25.59 -8.62
N TYR A 147 -17.68 25.39 -9.78
CA TYR A 147 -17.03 24.12 -10.13
C TYR A 147 -15.93 23.71 -9.15
N GLN A 148 -15.04 24.65 -8.79
CA GLN A 148 -13.98 24.37 -7.80
C GLN A 148 -14.54 24.03 -6.41
N TYR A 149 -15.55 24.77 -5.97
CA TYR A 149 -16.25 24.49 -4.71
C TYR A 149 -16.84 23.07 -4.70
N GLU A 150 -17.56 22.70 -5.77
CA GLU A 150 -18.19 21.39 -5.86
C GLU A 150 -17.16 20.26 -5.93
N SER A 151 -16.10 20.43 -6.72
CA SER A 151 -14.99 19.46 -6.78
C SER A 151 -14.34 19.27 -5.41
N LYS A 152 -14.12 20.36 -4.66
CA LYS A 152 -13.57 20.30 -3.29
C LYS A 152 -14.53 19.59 -2.34
N ARG A 153 -15.83 19.88 -2.41
CA ARG A 153 -16.86 19.22 -1.60
C ARG A 153 -16.88 17.71 -1.82
N ILE A 154 -16.85 17.26 -3.08
CA ILE A 154 -16.79 15.84 -3.44
C ILE A 154 -15.56 15.17 -2.81
N TYR A 155 -14.40 15.82 -2.92
CA TYR A 155 -13.16 15.32 -2.32
C TYR A 155 -13.24 15.20 -0.79
N GLU A 156 -13.75 16.23 -0.10
CA GLU A 156 -13.87 16.20 1.37
C GLU A 156 -14.86 15.15 1.85
N GLU A 157 -15.96 14.93 1.12
CA GLU A 157 -16.90 13.84 1.39
C GLU A 157 -16.24 12.47 1.21
N ALA A 158 -15.43 12.30 0.16
CA ALA A 158 -14.66 11.07 -0.05
C ALA A 158 -13.68 10.79 1.09
N LEU A 159 -12.94 11.80 1.57
CA LEU A 159 -12.05 11.65 2.72
C LEU A 159 -12.80 11.25 4.00
N LYS A 160 -13.94 11.89 4.28
CA LYS A 160 -14.80 11.55 5.44
C LYS A 160 -15.33 10.13 5.39
N SER A 161 -15.40 9.53 4.20
CA SER A 161 -15.83 8.14 4.03
C SER A 161 -14.74 7.12 4.38
N LEU A 162 -13.48 7.53 4.55
CA LEU A 162 -12.31 6.67 4.79
C LEU A 162 -11.64 6.90 6.18
N PRO A 163 -12.38 6.88 7.29
CA PRO A 163 -11.79 7.08 8.61
C PRO A 163 -10.98 5.85 9.05
N ASN A 164 -9.78 6.08 9.59
CA ASN A 164 -9.15 5.08 10.43
C ASN A 164 -9.82 5.07 11.82
N PRO A 165 -9.81 3.95 12.54
CA PRO A 165 -10.06 3.94 13.97
C PRO A 165 -9.05 4.81 14.72
N LYS A 166 -9.43 5.25 15.93
CA LYS A 166 -8.53 6.08 16.75
C LYS A 166 -7.23 5.34 17.05
N PRO A 167 -6.05 5.96 16.81
CA PRO A 167 -4.78 5.34 17.11
C PRO A 167 -4.61 5.17 18.63
N ILE A 168 -3.95 4.10 19.04
CA ILE A 168 -3.53 3.89 20.43
C ILE A 168 -2.45 4.92 20.82
N GLU A 169 -2.29 5.19 22.12
CA GLU A 169 -1.42 6.26 22.66
C GLU A 169 -0.03 6.31 22.01
N ASP A 170 0.64 5.16 21.90
CA ASP A 170 2.01 5.03 21.39
C ASP A 170 2.16 5.48 19.91
N TYR A 171 1.05 5.54 19.16
CA TYR A 171 1.05 5.86 17.73
C TYR A 171 0.14 7.03 17.38
N LYS A 172 -0.26 7.84 18.38
CA LYS A 172 -1.03 9.08 18.17
C LYS A 172 -0.36 10.07 17.24
N GLU A 173 0.95 10.04 17.13
CA GLU A 173 1.71 10.92 16.23
C GLU A 173 1.96 10.29 14.84
N CYS A 174 1.54 9.03 14.61
CA CYS A 174 1.75 8.36 13.33
C CYS A 174 0.78 8.92 12.27
N PRO A 175 1.26 9.56 11.18
CA PRO A 175 0.39 10.18 10.19
C PRO A 175 -0.53 9.18 9.48
N SER A 176 0.00 7.98 9.17
CA SER A 176 -0.75 6.92 8.49
C SER A 176 -1.93 6.39 9.32
N LEU A 177 -1.85 6.47 10.65
CA LEU A 177 -2.85 5.94 11.58
C LEU A 177 -3.81 7.02 12.12
N GLN A 178 -3.68 8.27 11.69
CA GLN A 178 -4.65 9.31 12.02
C GLN A 178 -6.04 8.94 11.50
N GLU A 179 -7.06 9.30 12.26
CA GLU A 179 -8.48 9.09 11.91
C GLU A 179 -8.78 9.68 10.52
N ASN A 180 -8.43 10.95 10.32
CA ASN A 180 -8.64 11.66 9.06
C ASN A 180 -7.40 11.63 8.16
N LEU A 181 -7.63 11.34 6.89
CA LEU A 181 -6.60 11.40 5.86
C LEU A 181 -6.42 12.85 5.40
N VAL A 182 -5.17 13.30 5.32
CA VAL A 182 -4.83 14.66 4.90
C VAL A 182 -3.80 14.59 3.78
N HIS A 183 -4.21 14.95 2.57
CA HIS A 183 -3.28 15.08 1.44
C HIS A 183 -2.60 16.45 1.45
N LYS A 184 -1.31 16.43 1.17
CA LYS A 184 -0.45 17.61 1.02
C LYS A 184 0.01 17.79 -0.42
N THR A 185 -0.09 16.76 -1.26
CA THR A 185 0.43 16.78 -2.63
C THR A 185 -0.55 16.11 -3.60
N PHE A 186 -0.44 16.40 -4.90
CA PHE A 186 -1.27 15.71 -5.91
C PHE A 186 -0.96 14.21 -5.96
N LEU A 187 0.30 13.83 -5.69
CA LEU A 187 0.71 12.44 -5.65
C LEU A 187 0.01 11.64 -4.55
N GLU A 188 -0.18 12.26 -3.39
CA GLU A 188 -0.91 11.64 -2.28
C GLU A 188 -2.37 11.38 -2.64
N GLU A 189 -2.99 12.19 -3.50
CA GLU A 189 -4.37 11.95 -3.93
C GLU A 189 -4.49 10.93 -5.07
N LEU A 190 -3.51 10.88 -5.98
CA LEU A 190 -3.55 10.00 -7.16
C LEU A 190 -3.08 8.57 -6.87
N VAL A 191 -2.06 8.38 -6.01
CA VAL A 191 -1.51 7.07 -5.58
C VAL A 191 -1.07 6.10 -6.71
N PHE A 192 -1.17 6.44 -8.00
CA PHE A 192 -1.07 5.46 -9.12
C PHE A 192 -0.18 5.82 -10.31
N LEU A 193 0.85 6.66 -10.14
CA LEU A 193 1.80 6.90 -11.24
C LEU A 193 3.19 6.45 -10.82
N ASP A 194 3.62 5.23 -11.15
CA ASP A 194 4.96 4.82 -10.76
C ASP A 194 6.05 5.45 -11.65
N ASN A 195 7.05 6.05 -11.02
CA ASN A 195 8.20 6.65 -11.67
C ASN A 195 9.40 6.66 -10.71
N PRO A 196 10.59 6.24 -11.17
CA PRO A 196 11.82 6.30 -10.37
C PRO A 196 12.08 7.69 -9.76
N ASP A 197 11.75 8.77 -10.49
CA ASP A 197 12.04 10.15 -10.09
C ASP A 197 11.25 10.61 -8.84
N TYR A 198 10.17 9.92 -8.48
CA TYR A 198 9.41 10.19 -7.25
C TYR A 198 8.96 8.92 -6.51
N LYS A 199 9.66 7.80 -6.72
CA LYS A 199 9.41 6.50 -6.08
C LYS A 199 9.29 6.61 -4.55
N GLU A 200 10.13 7.41 -3.92
CA GLU A 200 10.05 7.66 -2.47
C GLU A 200 8.77 8.41 -2.08
N ALA A 201 8.44 9.50 -2.78
CA ALA A 201 7.23 10.26 -2.49
C ALA A 201 5.97 9.42 -2.72
N LEU A 202 5.98 8.57 -3.76
CA LEU A 202 4.91 7.60 -4.04
C LEU A 202 4.82 6.56 -2.92
N THR A 203 5.95 6.05 -2.44
CA THR A 203 5.97 5.11 -1.31
C THR A 203 5.40 5.73 -0.06
N ARG A 204 5.78 6.98 0.25
CA ARG A 204 5.21 7.72 1.39
C ARG A 204 3.69 7.86 1.25
N ALA A 205 3.22 8.30 0.07
CA ALA A 205 1.79 8.40 -0.21
C ALA A 205 1.07 7.06 -0.02
N PHE A 206 1.65 5.97 -0.52
CA PHE A 206 1.10 4.63 -0.38
C PHE A 206 1.03 4.18 1.09
N VAL A 207 2.08 4.44 1.89
CA VAL A 207 2.09 4.13 3.33
C VAL A 207 1.07 4.95 4.13
N LEU A 208 0.75 6.18 3.72
CA LEU A 208 -0.33 6.99 4.34
C LEU A 208 -1.73 6.38 4.11
N HIS A 209 -1.90 5.68 2.98
CA HIS A 209 -3.17 5.04 2.61
C HIS A 209 -3.27 3.60 3.12
N TYR A 210 -2.15 2.99 3.50
CA TYR A 210 -2.06 1.54 3.72
C TYR A 210 -3.08 1.01 4.73
N SER A 211 -3.31 1.73 5.83
CA SER A 211 -4.28 1.34 6.86
C SER A 211 -5.74 1.34 6.41
N ARG A 212 -6.03 1.98 5.28
CA ARG A 212 -7.37 2.12 4.69
C ARG A 212 -7.62 1.12 3.57
N ILE A 213 -6.60 0.38 3.13
CA ILE A 213 -6.72 -0.62 2.06
C ILE A 213 -7.78 -1.67 2.38
N SER A 214 -7.85 -2.10 3.64
CA SER A 214 -8.86 -3.05 4.13
C SER A 214 -10.29 -2.59 3.86
N MET A 215 -10.58 -1.32 4.15
CA MET A 215 -11.88 -0.70 3.90
C MET A 215 -12.16 -0.56 2.41
N MET A 216 -11.13 -0.28 1.61
CA MET A 216 -11.27 -0.20 0.15
C MET A 216 -11.56 -1.57 -0.47
N LEU A 217 -10.89 -2.63 0.00
CA LEU A 217 -11.16 -4.01 -0.43
C LEU A 217 -12.57 -4.46 -0.07
N GLU A 218 -13.03 -4.15 1.15
CA GLU A 218 -14.39 -4.45 1.63
C GLU A 218 -15.47 -3.79 0.76
N ARG A 219 -15.26 -2.53 0.38
CA ARG A 219 -16.24 -1.76 -0.41
C ARG A 219 -16.12 -1.99 -1.92
N SER A 220 -15.11 -2.72 -2.37
CA SER A 220 -14.87 -2.95 -3.79
C SER A 220 -15.89 -3.92 -4.37
N THR A 221 -16.41 -3.61 -5.55
CA THR A 221 -17.21 -4.54 -6.36
C THR A 221 -16.34 -5.52 -7.15
N ASP A 222 -15.02 -5.29 -7.19
CA ASP A 222 -13.99 -6.13 -7.80
C ASP A 222 -12.78 -6.20 -6.85
N PRO A 223 -12.88 -6.95 -5.74
CA PRO A 223 -11.81 -7.05 -4.75
C PRO A 223 -10.57 -7.72 -5.34
N ASP A 224 -10.72 -8.65 -6.28
CA ASP A 224 -9.65 -9.43 -6.90
C ASP A 224 -8.66 -8.54 -7.65
N THR A 225 -9.17 -7.66 -8.53
CA THR A 225 -8.31 -6.75 -9.27
C THR A 225 -7.63 -5.75 -8.33
N LEU A 226 -8.34 -5.29 -7.31
CA LEU A 226 -7.80 -4.32 -6.34
C LEU A 226 -6.70 -4.93 -5.47
N SER A 227 -6.91 -6.14 -4.95
CA SER A 227 -5.94 -6.84 -4.09
C SER A 227 -4.66 -7.18 -4.85
N ASN A 228 -4.78 -7.68 -6.09
CA ASN A 228 -3.63 -7.94 -6.95
C ASN A 228 -2.81 -6.67 -7.21
N ARG A 229 -3.48 -5.53 -7.48
CA ARG A 229 -2.78 -4.24 -7.66
C ARG A 229 -2.07 -3.80 -6.38
N VAL A 230 -2.71 -3.93 -5.23
CA VAL A 230 -2.11 -3.62 -3.93
C VAL A 230 -0.85 -4.46 -3.68
N VAL A 231 -0.87 -5.76 -4.00
CA VAL A 231 0.32 -6.64 -3.90
C VAL A 231 1.43 -6.13 -4.78
N HIS A 232 1.14 -5.92 -6.06
CA HIS A 232 2.15 -5.55 -7.02
C HIS A 232 2.83 -4.24 -6.62
N VAL A 233 2.05 -3.23 -6.22
CA VAL A 233 2.57 -1.95 -5.73
C VAL A 233 3.36 -2.15 -4.44
N SER A 234 2.84 -2.90 -3.46
CA SER A 234 3.54 -3.12 -2.18
C SER A 234 4.88 -3.82 -2.36
N VAL A 235 4.92 -4.92 -3.14
CA VAL A 235 6.16 -5.65 -3.44
C VAL A 235 7.13 -4.74 -4.16
N GLN A 236 6.65 -3.98 -5.15
CA GLN A 236 7.49 -3.10 -5.94
C GLN A 236 8.13 -1.97 -5.13
N LEU A 237 7.38 -1.40 -4.18
CA LEU A 237 7.86 -0.30 -3.35
C LEU A 237 8.73 -0.79 -2.18
N PHE A 238 8.34 -1.89 -1.52
CA PHE A 238 9.03 -2.37 -0.31
C PHE A 238 10.17 -3.35 -0.57
N SER A 239 10.40 -3.80 -1.81
CA SER A 239 11.58 -4.61 -2.16
C SER A 239 12.90 -3.83 -2.09
N ASN A 240 12.87 -2.49 -2.06
CA ASN A 240 14.06 -1.67 -1.86
C ASN A 240 14.34 -1.50 -0.36
N GLU A 241 15.40 -2.13 0.14
CA GLU A 241 15.78 -2.13 1.56
C GLU A 241 15.89 -0.71 2.14
N SER A 242 16.64 0.17 1.47
CA SER A 242 16.87 1.54 1.95
C SER A 242 15.58 2.36 2.02
N LEU A 243 14.65 2.12 1.11
CA LEU A 243 13.36 2.79 1.09
C LEU A 243 12.43 2.22 2.15
N ALA A 244 12.35 0.89 2.26
CA ALA A 244 11.57 0.19 3.28
C ALA A 244 12.01 0.54 4.71
N LEU A 245 13.32 0.63 4.95
CA LEU A 245 13.88 1.05 6.23
C LEU A 245 13.46 2.48 6.57
N ARG A 246 13.60 3.42 5.63
CA ARG A 246 13.15 4.81 5.83
C ARG A 246 11.65 4.91 6.10
N MET A 247 10.81 4.12 5.43
CA MET A 247 9.37 4.10 5.71
C MET A 247 9.06 3.51 7.10
N THR A 248 9.82 2.51 7.53
CA THR A 248 9.72 1.93 8.86
C THR A 248 10.10 2.94 9.95
N GLU A 249 11.15 3.72 9.73
CA GLU A 249 11.64 4.71 10.69
C GLU A 249 10.76 5.96 10.74
N GLN A 250 10.34 6.48 9.57
CA GLN A 250 9.66 7.77 9.49
C GLN A 250 8.13 7.68 9.55
N LEU A 251 7.56 6.57 9.12
CA LEU A 251 6.11 6.38 9.04
C LEU A 251 5.61 5.16 9.82
N ASN A 252 6.49 4.48 10.57
CA ASN A 252 6.14 3.28 11.33
C ASN A 252 5.53 2.16 10.48
N LEU A 253 6.00 1.99 9.23
CA LEU A 253 5.44 1.04 8.25
C LEU A 253 5.08 -0.33 8.85
N LEU A 254 6.00 -0.97 9.57
CA LEU A 254 5.76 -2.30 10.14
C LEU A 254 4.57 -2.31 11.11
N HIS A 255 4.43 -1.27 11.92
CA HIS A 255 3.30 -1.15 12.84
C HIS A 255 2.00 -0.81 12.09
N VAL A 256 2.07 0.08 11.08
CA VAL A 256 0.93 0.36 10.19
C VAL A 256 0.38 -0.93 9.58
N MET A 257 1.25 -1.83 9.15
CA MET A 257 0.84 -3.14 8.60
C MET A 257 0.17 -4.04 9.63
N VAL A 258 0.72 -4.13 10.86
CA VAL A 258 0.13 -4.92 11.95
C VAL A 258 -1.24 -4.37 12.37
N VAL A 259 -1.40 -3.05 12.44
CA VAL A 259 -2.70 -2.42 12.73
C VAL A 259 -3.70 -2.62 11.59
N SER A 260 -3.24 -2.51 10.35
CA SER A 260 -4.07 -2.79 9.16
C SER A 260 -4.61 -4.22 9.20
N LEU A 261 -3.77 -5.18 9.61
CA LEU A 261 -4.16 -6.57 9.84
C LEU A 261 -5.20 -6.71 10.94
N LYS A 262 -4.98 -6.09 12.11
CA LYS A 262 -5.95 -6.10 13.21
C LYS A 262 -7.30 -5.58 12.72
N TYR A 263 -7.32 -4.50 11.94
CA TYR A 263 -8.57 -3.96 11.40
C TYR A 263 -9.26 -4.93 10.45
N MET A 264 -8.53 -5.53 9.51
CA MET A 264 -9.07 -6.58 8.63
C MET A 264 -9.68 -7.72 9.45
N MET A 265 -8.94 -8.23 10.43
CA MET A 265 -9.41 -9.30 11.30
C MET A 265 -10.65 -8.87 12.11
N SER A 266 -10.66 -7.68 12.72
CA SER A 266 -11.77 -7.20 13.58
C SER A 266 -13.09 -7.05 12.84
N LYS A 267 -13.04 -6.75 11.55
CA LYS A 267 -14.22 -6.64 10.71
C LYS A 267 -14.82 -8.00 10.35
N ILE A 268 -14.03 -9.06 10.50
CA ILE A 268 -14.45 -10.44 10.28
C ILE A 268 -15.00 -11.07 11.58
N LEU A 269 -14.78 -10.44 12.75
CA LEU A 269 -15.36 -10.86 14.04
C LEU A 269 -16.82 -10.49 14.25
N ILE A 270 -17.28 -9.40 13.64
CA ILE A 270 -18.69 -9.01 13.72
C ILE A 270 -19.47 -10.01 12.88
N LYS A 271 -20.63 -10.47 13.37
CA LYS A 271 -21.59 -11.30 12.60
C LYS A 271 -21.77 -10.66 11.23
N ASN A 272 -21.09 -11.24 10.25
CA ASN A 272 -20.87 -10.58 8.99
C ASN A 272 -22.18 -10.59 8.21
N THR A 273 -22.64 -9.42 7.77
CA THR A 273 -23.75 -9.33 6.81
C THR A 273 -23.31 -9.66 5.38
N LEU A 274 -22.01 -9.95 5.17
CA LEU A 274 -21.51 -10.73 4.04
C LEU A 274 -21.95 -12.19 4.28
N HIS A 275 -23.19 -12.45 3.92
CA HIS A 275 -23.92 -13.66 4.28
C HIS A 275 -23.51 -14.84 3.42
N GLY A 276 -23.15 -15.94 4.10
CA GLY A 276 -23.13 -17.30 3.59
C GLY A 276 -22.59 -18.28 4.62
N MET A 277 -21.57 -17.88 5.37
CA MET A 277 -21.08 -18.56 6.55
C MET A 277 -20.49 -17.57 7.56
N ASN A 278 -20.89 -17.66 8.83
CA ASN A 278 -20.07 -17.10 9.90
C ASN A 278 -18.80 -17.96 9.96
N VAL A 279 -17.64 -17.41 9.54
CA VAL A 279 -16.38 -18.17 9.56
C VAL A 279 -16.01 -18.66 10.96
N ASN A 280 -16.54 -18.00 12.00
CA ASN A 280 -16.35 -18.34 13.41
C ASN A 280 -17.53 -19.13 14.00
N GLN A 281 -18.54 -19.55 13.24
CA GLN A 281 -19.61 -20.42 13.74
C GLN A 281 -20.02 -21.43 12.69
N ARG A 282 -19.94 -22.72 13.05
CA ARG A 282 -20.42 -23.82 12.23
C ARG A 282 -21.93 -23.75 12.07
N GLU A 283 -22.38 -23.35 10.89
CA GLU A 283 -23.78 -23.39 10.50
C GLU A 283 -24.21 -24.83 10.21
N LEU A 284 -25.17 -25.35 10.99
CA LEU A 284 -25.70 -26.72 10.86
C LEU A 284 -27.03 -26.78 10.07
N ASN A 285 -27.54 -25.62 9.66
CA ASN A 285 -28.83 -25.45 8.98
C ASN A 285 -28.63 -24.97 7.53
N GLN A 286 -29.70 -24.46 6.88
CA GLN A 286 -29.67 -23.95 5.52
C GLN A 286 -28.67 -22.79 5.40
N HIS A 287 -27.55 -23.04 4.71
CA HIS A 287 -26.46 -22.10 4.48
C HIS A 287 -26.31 -21.86 2.98
N ILE A 288 -25.60 -20.80 2.61
CA ILE A 288 -25.27 -20.59 1.19
C ILE A 288 -24.17 -21.59 0.84
N GLU A 289 -24.48 -22.56 -0.03
CA GLU A 289 -23.54 -23.62 -0.43
C GLU A 289 -22.31 -23.06 -1.17
N PHE A 290 -22.39 -21.84 -1.71
CA PHE A 290 -21.33 -21.22 -2.51
C PHE A 290 -21.35 -19.68 -2.41
N GLU A 291 -20.40 -19.10 -1.67
CA GLU A 291 -20.18 -17.64 -1.57
C GLU A 291 -18.71 -17.29 -1.91
N PRO A 292 -18.33 -17.25 -3.20
CA PRO A 292 -16.93 -17.13 -3.61
C PRO A 292 -16.33 -15.77 -3.27
N ASN A 293 -17.09 -14.68 -3.41
CA ASN A 293 -16.55 -13.32 -3.37
C ASN A 293 -16.09 -12.91 -1.97
N THR A 294 -16.85 -13.26 -0.93
CA THR A 294 -16.54 -12.89 0.46
C THR A 294 -15.34 -13.66 0.99
N TYR A 295 -15.32 -14.98 0.76
CA TYR A 295 -14.17 -15.83 1.12
C TYR A 295 -12.91 -15.39 0.36
N TYR A 296 -13.05 -15.11 -0.93
CA TYR A 296 -11.94 -14.65 -1.75
C TYR A 296 -11.44 -13.27 -1.35
N ALA A 297 -12.31 -12.32 -1.02
CA ALA A 297 -11.92 -11.00 -0.53
C ALA A 297 -11.15 -11.09 0.80
N ALA A 298 -11.59 -11.95 1.73
CA ALA A 298 -10.89 -12.20 2.98
C ALA A 298 -9.53 -12.89 2.74
N PHE A 299 -9.50 -13.93 1.92
CA PHE A 299 -8.27 -14.63 1.53
C PHE A 299 -7.27 -13.71 0.81
N SER A 300 -7.75 -12.85 -0.08
CA SER A 300 -6.92 -11.87 -0.79
C SER A 300 -6.44 -10.79 0.16
N ALA A 301 -7.29 -10.21 1.01
CA ALA A 301 -6.84 -9.28 2.05
C ALA A 301 -5.73 -9.89 2.94
N GLU A 302 -5.85 -11.18 3.27
CA GLU A 302 -4.85 -11.92 4.06
C GLU A 302 -3.57 -12.22 3.26
N LEU A 303 -3.65 -12.97 2.17
CA LEU A 303 -2.48 -13.41 1.42
C LEU A 303 -1.83 -12.23 0.69
N GLU A 304 -2.65 -11.45 0.00
CA GLU A 304 -2.24 -10.42 -0.95
C GLU A 304 -1.87 -9.12 -0.23
N ALA A 305 -2.77 -8.51 0.53
CA ALA A 305 -2.49 -7.24 1.18
C ALA A 305 -1.61 -7.35 2.44
N SER A 306 -1.42 -8.56 2.99
CA SER A 306 -0.63 -8.74 4.21
C SER A 306 0.58 -9.65 4.08
N ALA A 307 0.47 -10.84 3.48
CA ALA A 307 1.59 -11.79 3.50
C ALA A 307 2.69 -11.43 2.50
N TYR A 308 2.37 -11.01 1.27
CA TYR A 308 3.41 -10.61 0.30
C TYR A 308 4.25 -9.41 0.78
N PRO A 309 3.65 -8.32 1.29
CA PRO A 309 4.42 -7.20 1.83
C PRO A 309 5.25 -7.59 3.05
N MET A 310 4.74 -8.48 3.90
CA MET A 310 5.48 -9.06 5.02
C MET A 310 6.76 -9.76 4.54
N TRP A 311 6.65 -10.65 3.55
CA TRP A 311 7.82 -11.37 3.01
C TRP A 311 8.84 -10.42 2.39
N ALA A 312 8.38 -9.38 1.68
CA ALA A 312 9.27 -8.35 1.14
C ALA A 312 10.06 -7.66 2.26
N LEU A 313 9.44 -7.36 3.41
CA LEU A 313 10.09 -6.67 4.52
C LEU A 313 10.98 -7.60 5.37
N VAL A 314 10.54 -8.82 5.63
CA VAL A 314 11.32 -9.82 6.39
C VAL A 314 12.62 -10.16 5.65
N SER A 315 12.62 -10.11 4.32
CA SER A 315 13.81 -10.38 3.52
C SER A 315 14.98 -9.41 3.80
N HIS A 316 14.70 -8.22 4.32
CA HIS A 316 15.70 -7.22 4.72
C HIS A 316 16.28 -7.45 6.12
N LEU A 317 15.62 -8.24 6.97
CA LEU A 317 15.96 -8.38 8.39
C LEU A 317 17.03 -9.47 8.63
N THR A 318 18.17 -9.34 7.97
CA THR A 318 19.11 -10.46 7.78
C THR A 318 20.17 -10.62 8.88
N ASP A 319 20.33 -9.63 9.76
CA ASP A 319 21.37 -9.63 10.80
C ASP A 319 20.97 -8.85 12.07
N ALA A 320 21.88 -8.82 13.05
CA ALA A 320 21.67 -8.18 14.35
C ALA A 320 21.46 -6.66 14.28
N THR A 321 21.89 -5.97 13.21
CA THR A 321 21.73 -4.51 13.08
C THR A 321 20.27 -4.09 12.96
N THR A 322 19.43 -4.99 12.42
CA THR A 322 17.99 -4.79 12.24
C THR A 322 17.16 -5.43 13.35
N ALA A 323 17.79 -6.00 14.39
CA ALA A 323 17.11 -6.73 15.47
C ALA A 323 16.08 -5.87 16.22
N SER A 324 16.33 -4.57 16.38
CA SER A 324 15.41 -3.64 17.02
C SER A 324 14.07 -3.53 16.28
N LEU A 325 14.09 -3.59 14.94
CA LEU A 325 12.88 -3.55 14.12
C LEU A 325 12.04 -4.81 14.34
N THR A 326 12.67 -5.98 14.32
CA THR A 326 12.00 -7.26 14.56
C THR A 326 11.35 -7.30 15.95
N ARG A 327 12.05 -6.81 16.99
CA ARG A 327 11.47 -6.70 18.34
C ARG A 327 10.21 -5.83 18.34
N ARG A 328 10.23 -4.69 17.66
CA ARG A 328 9.06 -3.80 17.54
C ARG A 328 7.87 -4.51 16.90
N VAL A 329 8.10 -5.26 15.81
CA VAL A 329 7.03 -6.05 15.17
C VAL A 329 6.49 -7.12 16.10
N LEU A 330 7.37 -7.89 16.74
CA LEU A 330 6.97 -8.96 17.65
C LEU A 330 6.16 -8.42 18.84
N SER A 331 6.60 -7.33 19.46
CA SER A 331 5.86 -6.66 20.54
C SER A 331 4.48 -6.19 20.05
N SER A 332 4.40 -5.61 18.86
CA SER A 332 3.13 -5.20 18.26
C SER A 332 2.22 -6.40 18.01
N CYS A 333 2.71 -7.46 17.37
CA CYS A 333 1.94 -8.67 17.10
C CYS A 333 1.42 -9.32 18.37
N LEU A 334 2.24 -9.40 19.43
CA LEU A 334 1.83 -9.96 20.72
C LEU A 334 0.74 -9.12 21.38
N SER A 335 0.87 -7.79 21.35
CA SER A 335 -0.17 -6.89 21.87
C SER A 335 -1.48 -7.08 21.12
N GLU A 336 -1.45 -7.06 19.79
CA GLU A 336 -2.64 -7.23 18.97
C GLU A 336 -3.28 -8.62 19.13
N MET A 337 -2.45 -9.66 19.30
CA MET A 337 -2.93 -11.01 19.53
C MET A 337 -3.61 -11.17 20.88
N LYS A 338 -3.11 -10.49 21.91
CA LYS A 338 -3.74 -10.50 23.24
C LYS A 338 -5.14 -9.90 23.17
N ASP A 339 -5.26 -8.70 22.58
CA ASP A 339 -6.55 -8.03 22.38
C ASP A 339 -7.50 -8.89 21.57
N TRP A 340 -6.99 -9.55 20.52
CA TRP A 340 -7.78 -10.42 19.66
C TRP A 340 -8.33 -11.64 20.41
N LEU A 341 -7.47 -12.37 21.12
CA LEU A 341 -7.87 -13.55 21.88
C LEU A 341 -8.90 -13.19 22.97
N GLU A 342 -8.76 -12.02 23.60
CA GLU A 342 -9.78 -11.49 24.51
C GLU A 342 -11.09 -11.18 23.79
N ALA A 343 -11.05 -10.54 22.61
CA ALA A 343 -12.23 -10.19 21.82
C ALA A 343 -13.03 -11.42 21.34
N ILE A 344 -12.36 -12.54 21.05
CA ILE A 344 -13.02 -13.82 20.71
C ILE A 344 -13.34 -14.68 21.94
N ASN A 345 -13.12 -14.16 23.14
CA ASN A 345 -13.32 -14.87 24.41
C ASN A 345 -12.51 -16.17 24.52
N PHE A 346 -11.35 -16.25 23.86
CA PHE A 346 -10.40 -17.36 23.96
C PHE A 346 -9.48 -17.17 25.17
N THR A 347 -10.04 -17.40 26.36
CA THR A 347 -9.39 -17.13 27.66
C THR A 347 -8.78 -18.36 28.32
N SER A 348 -9.03 -19.56 27.78
CA SER A 348 -8.48 -20.83 28.29
C SER A 348 -8.03 -21.77 27.17
N PRO A 349 -6.92 -22.52 27.36
CA PRO A 349 -6.48 -23.54 26.40
C PRO A 349 -7.43 -24.74 26.30
N THR A 350 -8.45 -24.83 27.17
CA THR A 350 -9.43 -25.92 27.21
C THR A 350 -10.84 -25.52 26.77
N VAL A 351 -11.04 -24.35 26.16
CA VAL A 351 -12.37 -23.92 25.64
C VAL A 351 -12.92 -25.02 24.71
N ASN A 352 -14.14 -25.50 24.93
CA ASN A 352 -14.71 -26.58 24.12
C ASN A 352 -15.44 -25.96 22.93
N ASP A 353 -14.74 -25.84 21.80
CA ASP A 353 -15.17 -25.02 20.67
C ASP A 353 -15.18 -25.78 19.34
N SER A 354 -15.65 -27.03 19.37
CA SER A 354 -15.70 -27.94 18.22
C SER A 354 -16.57 -27.46 17.03
N LEU A 355 -17.13 -26.26 17.14
CA LEU A 355 -17.99 -25.60 16.16
C LEU A 355 -17.41 -24.26 15.67
N GLN A 356 -16.23 -23.84 16.12
CA GLN A 356 -15.55 -22.65 15.60
C GLN A 356 -14.42 -23.05 14.67
N VAL A 357 -14.41 -22.47 13.47
CA VAL A 357 -13.27 -22.49 12.56
C VAL A 357 -12.66 -21.09 12.65
N SER A 358 -11.34 -20.92 12.61
CA SER A 358 -10.75 -19.57 12.53
C SER A 358 -9.82 -19.48 11.33
N PHE A 359 -10.33 -18.98 10.21
CA PHE A 359 -9.54 -18.73 9.02
C PHE A 359 -8.52 -17.58 9.15
N HIS A 360 -8.30 -17.01 10.34
CA HIS A 360 -7.55 -15.77 10.50
C HIS A 360 -6.30 -15.94 11.37
N LEU A 361 -5.27 -16.53 10.76
CA LEU A 361 -3.93 -16.57 11.32
C LEU A 361 -2.95 -15.50 10.79
N PRO A 362 -3.30 -14.36 10.14
CA PRO A 362 -2.27 -13.47 9.61
C PRO A 362 -1.41 -12.87 10.73
N LEU A 363 -1.98 -12.52 11.89
CA LEU A 363 -1.18 -12.10 13.05
C LEU A 363 -0.30 -13.24 13.60
N HIS A 364 -0.79 -14.50 13.59
CA HIS A 364 0.02 -15.66 13.97
C HIS A 364 1.14 -15.94 12.97
N ARG A 365 0.89 -15.74 11.67
CA ARG A 365 1.87 -15.88 10.60
C ARG A 365 2.95 -14.81 10.72
N TYR A 366 2.56 -13.56 10.94
CA TYR A 366 3.50 -12.48 11.24
C TYR A 366 4.34 -12.84 12.47
N LEU A 367 3.70 -13.21 13.58
CA LEU A 367 4.42 -13.61 14.80
C LEU A 367 5.41 -14.74 14.51
N ALA A 368 4.98 -15.83 13.85
CA ALA A 368 5.81 -16.98 13.57
C ALA A 368 6.97 -16.67 12.61
N VAL A 369 6.72 -15.92 11.54
CA VAL A 369 7.74 -15.55 10.54
C VAL A 369 8.79 -14.63 11.16
N PHE A 370 8.38 -13.56 11.85
CA PHE A 370 9.32 -12.66 12.49
C PHE A 370 10.06 -13.31 13.67
N LEU A 371 9.42 -14.23 14.40
CA LEU A 371 10.08 -14.99 15.47
C LEU A 371 11.14 -15.93 14.91
N CYS A 372 10.83 -16.61 13.81
CA CYS A 372 11.80 -17.45 13.10
C CYS A 372 12.98 -16.60 12.60
N GLN A 373 12.71 -15.44 12.01
CA GLN A 373 13.74 -14.51 11.54
C GLN A 373 14.62 -14.01 12.69
N ALA A 374 14.01 -13.62 13.82
CA ALA A 374 14.69 -13.13 15.02
C ALA A 374 15.74 -14.13 15.53
N VAL A 375 15.35 -15.40 15.65
CA VAL A 375 16.21 -16.47 16.16
C VAL A 375 17.23 -16.90 15.11
N ALA A 376 16.78 -17.18 13.89
CA ALA A 376 17.62 -17.81 12.87
C ALA A 376 18.64 -16.87 12.23
N LYS A 377 18.35 -15.55 12.19
CA LYS A 377 19.16 -14.56 11.44
C LYS A 377 19.72 -13.44 12.31
N GLN A 378 19.05 -13.09 13.41
CA GLN A 378 19.39 -11.88 14.17
C GLN A 378 19.94 -12.16 15.57
N GLY A 379 20.06 -13.43 15.95
CA GLY A 379 20.65 -13.85 17.23
C GLY A 379 19.82 -13.50 18.46
N ILE A 380 18.51 -13.25 18.30
CA ILE A 380 17.60 -12.93 19.39
C ILE A 380 17.14 -14.23 20.04
N SER A 381 17.23 -14.34 21.37
CA SER A 381 16.70 -15.51 22.08
C SER A 381 15.18 -15.40 22.28
N LEU A 382 14.49 -16.55 22.30
CA LEU A 382 13.03 -16.60 22.47
C LEU A 382 12.58 -15.91 23.77
N ASN A 383 13.36 -16.02 24.84
CA ASN A 383 13.06 -15.41 26.14
C ASN A 383 13.03 -13.88 26.11
N GLU A 384 13.67 -13.25 25.12
CA GLU A 384 13.69 -11.80 25.01
C GLU A 384 12.47 -11.22 24.28
N VAL A 385 11.77 -12.03 23.50
CA VAL A 385 10.70 -11.57 22.59
C VAL A 385 9.37 -12.27 22.79
N LEU A 386 9.34 -13.41 23.48
CA LEU A 386 8.11 -14.03 23.91
C LEU A 386 7.75 -13.59 25.34
N PRO A 387 6.44 -13.54 25.66
CA PRO A 387 6.02 -13.39 27.04
C PRO A 387 6.59 -14.53 27.90
N SER A 388 6.76 -14.28 29.20
CA SER A 388 7.04 -15.32 30.19
C SER A 388 6.05 -16.48 30.09
N ALA A 389 6.40 -17.63 30.67
CA ALA A 389 5.58 -18.84 30.70
C ALA A 389 4.28 -18.67 31.52
N ASP A 390 3.42 -17.77 31.04
CA ASP A 390 2.16 -17.36 31.61
C ASP A 390 1.02 -17.90 30.75
N SER A 391 -0.21 -17.78 31.25
CA SER A 391 -1.43 -18.22 30.57
C SER A 391 -1.51 -17.77 29.11
N PHE A 392 -1.03 -16.57 28.80
CA PHE A 392 -1.04 -16.01 27.44
C PHE A 392 -0.22 -16.83 26.44
N LEU A 393 0.97 -17.32 26.79
CA LEU A 393 1.79 -18.13 25.88
C LEU A 393 1.09 -19.44 25.53
N ASN A 394 0.42 -20.06 26.51
CA ASN A 394 -0.40 -21.25 26.28
C ASN A 394 -1.55 -20.96 25.31
N LEU A 395 -2.22 -19.81 25.44
CA LEU A 395 -3.29 -19.42 24.51
C LEU A 395 -2.75 -19.22 23.09
N LEU A 396 -1.60 -18.55 22.94
CA LEU A 396 -0.93 -18.35 21.66
C LEU A 396 -0.61 -19.66 20.95
N MET A 397 -0.15 -20.67 21.68
CA MET A 397 0.17 -21.99 21.14
C MET A 397 -1.07 -22.82 20.81
N MET A 398 -2.12 -22.71 21.64
CA MET A 398 -3.31 -23.54 21.51
C MET A 398 -4.30 -23.02 20.46
N HIS A 399 -4.37 -21.71 20.23
CA HIS A 399 -5.34 -21.12 19.30
C HIS A 399 -5.19 -21.68 17.87
N PRO A 400 -4.00 -21.73 17.24
CA PRO A 400 -3.84 -22.29 15.89
C PRO A 400 -4.13 -23.79 15.77
N LEU A 401 -4.04 -24.54 16.88
CA LEU A 401 -4.27 -25.99 16.90
C LEU A 401 -5.76 -26.37 16.98
N ARG A 402 -6.64 -25.38 17.11
CA ARG A 402 -8.09 -25.55 17.28
C ARG A 402 -8.91 -25.13 16.08
N VAL A 403 -8.23 -24.66 15.04
CA VAL A 403 -8.78 -24.21 13.75
C VAL A 403 -8.93 -25.38 12.80
#